data_AF-A0A377PMI3-F1
#
_entry.id   AF-A0A377PMI3-F1
#
_cell.length_a   1.000
_cell.length_b   1.000
_cell.length_c   1.000
_cell.angle_alpha   90.00
_cell.angle_beta   90.00
_cell.angle_gamma   90.00
#
_symmetry.space_group_name_H-M   'P 1'
#
loop_
_entity.id
_entity.type
_entity.pdbx_description
1 polymer ?
#
loop_
_entity_poly.entity_id
_entity_poly.type
_entity_poly.pdbx_seq_one_letter_code
_entity_poly.pdbx_strand_id
1 'polypeptide(L)'
;MNSNMFELTKTIKAAVSGGSSGITDAIFAAGYRKPDRSVEDAVMLTIETLAGFEGADIPWEQWPKNLDGILVNELNELVEVECHNADGSAAHIAKAVLSAGYRKVGE
;
A
#
# COMPACT_ATOMS: atom_id res chain seq x y z
N MET A 1 -9.24 20.74 4.72
CA MET A 1 -8.32 19.61 4.46
C MET A 1 -8.36 18.70 5.67
N ASN A 2 -8.79 17.45 5.51
CA ASN A 2 -8.85 16.48 6.61
C ASN A 2 -7.43 16.30 7.16
N SER A 3 -7.22 16.39 8.48
CA SER A 3 -5.90 16.25 9.12
C SER A 3 -5.16 14.99 8.67
N ASN A 4 -5.91 13.91 8.43
CA ASN A 4 -5.43 12.64 7.90
C ASN A 4 -4.75 12.77 6.51
N MET A 5 -5.29 13.58 5.59
CA MET A 5 -4.68 13.84 4.27
C MET A 5 -3.34 14.58 4.40
N PHE A 6 -3.27 15.57 5.29
CA PHE A 6 -2.07 16.37 5.49
C PHE A 6 -0.92 15.51 6.05
N GLU A 7 -1.20 14.73 7.10
CA GLU A 7 -0.21 13.83 7.71
C GLU A 7 0.26 12.73 6.74
N LEU A 8 -0.66 12.13 5.98
CA LEU A 8 -0.30 11.15 4.96
C LEU A 8 0.59 11.76 3.87
N THR A 9 0.23 12.94 3.36
CA THR A 9 1.03 13.64 2.34
C THR A 9 2.45 13.92 2.84
N LYS A 10 2.60 14.33 4.10
CA LYS A 10 3.91 14.56 4.72
C LYS A 10 4.72 13.27 4.83
N THR A 11 4.08 12.17 5.25
CA THR A 11 4.68 10.84 5.34
C THR A 11 5.23 10.40 3.98
N ILE A 12 4.42 10.49 2.92
CA ILE A 12 4.81 10.12 1.56
C ILE A 12 5.95 11.00 1.05
N LYS A 13 5.86 12.33 1.27
CA LYS A 13 6.91 13.27 0.83
C LYS A 13 8.27 12.97 1.46
N ALA A 14 8.29 12.52 2.71
CA ALA A 14 9.53 12.13 3.40
C ALA A 14 10.12 10.82 2.87
N ALA A 15 9.31 9.95 2.27
CA ALA A 15 9.70 8.62 1.81
C ALA A 15 9.96 8.53 0.30
N VAL A 16 9.71 9.61 -0.48
CA VAL A 16 9.73 9.58 -1.95
C VAL A 16 11.07 9.12 -2.56
N SER A 17 12.19 9.33 -1.88
CA SER A 17 13.50 8.86 -2.35
C SER A 17 13.67 7.33 -2.31
N GLY A 18 12.82 6.63 -1.54
CA GLY A 18 12.78 5.16 -1.49
C GLY A 18 11.92 4.54 -2.59
N GLY A 19 11.39 5.34 -3.53
CA GLY A 19 10.48 4.86 -4.57
C GLY A 19 9.16 4.37 -3.99
N SER A 20 8.43 3.57 -4.77
CA SER A 20 7.14 3.00 -4.38
C SER A 20 7.24 2.14 -3.11
N SER A 21 8.21 1.22 -3.05
CA SER A 21 8.43 0.38 -1.88
C SER A 21 8.69 1.20 -0.61
N GLY A 22 9.56 2.22 -0.67
CA GLY A 22 9.82 3.08 0.48
C GLY A 22 8.61 3.89 0.92
N ILE A 23 7.79 4.34 -0.04
CA ILE A 23 6.52 5.02 0.25
C ILE A 23 5.54 4.05 0.92
N THR A 24 5.37 2.84 0.38
CA THR A 24 4.51 1.79 0.93
C THR A 24 4.89 1.48 2.37
N ASP A 25 6.17 1.25 2.64
CA ASP A 25 6.68 0.97 3.98
C ASP A 25 6.39 2.10 4.95
N ALA A 26 6.58 3.36 4.52
CA ALA A 26 6.32 4.52 5.35
C ALA A 26 4.83 4.69 5.68
N ILE A 27 3.95 4.50 4.71
CA ILE A 27 2.49 4.54 4.91
C ILE A 27 2.05 3.43 5.86
N PHE A 28 2.55 2.21 5.65
CA PHE A 28 2.21 1.06 6.48
C PHE A 28 2.76 1.22 7.91
N ALA A 29 3.98 1.70 8.08
CA ALA A 29 4.57 2.00 9.39
C ALA A 29 3.84 3.14 10.13
N ALA A 30 3.30 4.11 9.40
CA ALA A 30 2.49 5.19 9.95
C ALA A 30 1.08 4.75 10.41
N GLY A 31 0.74 3.46 10.26
CA GLY A 31 -0.51 2.87 10.76
C GLY A 31 -1.70 3.01 9.82
N TYR A 32 -1.48 3.30 8.54
CA TYR A 32 -2.57 3.35 7.55
C TYR A 32 -2.96 1.93 7.13
N ARG A 33 -4.22 1.56 7.37
CA ARG A 33 -4.78 0.24 7.04
C ARG A 33 -6.15 0.40 6.39
N LYS A 34 -6.55 -0.57 5.57
CA LYS A 34 -7.97 -0.78 5.25
C LYS A 34 -8.69 -1.36 6.48
N PRO A 35 -10.03 -1.24 6.57
CA PRO A 35 -10.80 -1.92 7.61
C PRO A 35 -10.57 -3.42 7.64
N ASP A 36 -10.88 -4.05 8.78
CA ASP A 36 -10.86 -5.50 8.93
C ASP A 36 -11.75 -6.16 7.87
N ARG A 37 -11.25 -7.27 7.33
CA ARG A 37 -11.89 -8.05 6.28
C ARG A 37 -12.35 -9.40 6.83
N SER A 38 -13.28 -10.04 6.13
CA SER A 38 -13.63 -11.43 6.44
C SER A 38 -12.44 -12.36 6.19
N VAL A 39 -12.46 -13.55 6.79
CA VAL A 39 -11.41 -14.56 6.56
C VAL A 39 -11.42 -14.97 5.09
N GLU A 40 -12.59 -15.11 4.49
CA GLU A 40 -12.78 -15.44 3.08
C GLU A 40 -12.13 -14.39 2.17
N ASP A 41 -12.35 -13.10 2.43
CA ASP A 41 -11.73 -12.02 1.64
C ASP A 41 -10.20 -12.00 1.80
N ALA A 42 -9.68 -12.29 3.00
CA ALA A 42 -8.25 -12.40 3.24
C ALA A 42 -7.62 -13.58 2.48
N VAL A 43 -8.31 -14.72 2.43
CA VAL A 43 -7.88 -15.90 1.66
C VAL A 43 -7.88 -15.58 0.17
N MET A 44 -8.95 -14.96 -0.34
CA MET A 44 -9.04 -14.59 -1.76
C MET A 44 -7.91 -13.64 -2.16
N LEU A 45 -7.66 -12.57 -1.40
CA LEU A 45 -6.54 -11.68 -1.68
C LEU A 45 -5.19 -12.42 -1.66
N THR A 46 -5.01 -13.32 -0.69
CA THR A 46 -3.77 -14.11 -0.59
C THR A 46 -3.57 -14.94 -1.86
N ILE A 47 -4.61 -15.63 -2.33
CA ILE A 47 -4.54 -16.43 -3.56
C ILE A 47 -4.22 -15.54 -4.77
N GLU A 48 -4.90 -14.40 -4.91
CA GLU A 48 -4.68 -13.45 -6.02
C GLU A 48 -3.24 -12.91 -6.01
N THR A 49 -2.74 -12.54 -4.84
CA THR A 49 -1.37 -12.05 -4.68
C THR A 49 -0.37 -13.13 -5.07
N LEU A 50 -0.48 -14.35 -4.52
CA LEU A 50 0.46 -15.43 -4.83
C LEU A 50 0.40 -15.86 -6.31
N ALA A 51 -0.79 -15.87 -6.91
CA ALA A 51 -0.94 -16.13 -8.34
C ALA A 51 -0.29 -15.04 -9.20
N GLY A 52 -0.36 -13.78 -8.78
CA GLY A 52 0.33 -12.66 -9.43
C GLY A 52 1.85 -12.80 -9.38
N PHE A 53 2.41 -13.18 -8.22
CA PHE A 53 3.85 -13.41 -8.07
C PHE A 53 4.35 -14.58 -8.92
N GLU A 54 3.60 -15.68 -8.95
CA GLU A 54 3.90 -16.82 -9.83
C GLU A 54 3.83 -16.43 -11.30
N GLY A 55 2.75 -15.75 -11.72
CA GLY A 55 2.55 -15.34 -13.11
C GLY A 55 3.58 -14.33 -13.63
N ALA A 56 4.27 -13.63 -12.72
CA ALA A 56 5.34 -12.69 -13.03
C ALA A 56 6.75 -13.29 -12.83
N ASP A 57 6.87 -14.60 -12.60
CA ASP A 57 8.14 -15.31 -12.36
C ASP A 57 9.00 -14.66 -11.24
N ILE A 58 8.35 -14.11 -10.21
CA ILE A 58 9.04 -13.47 -9.09
C ILE A 58 9.73 -14.56 -8.24
N PRO A 59 11.02 -14.41 -7.86
CA PRO A 59 11.69 -15.38 -7.00
C PRO A 59 10.99 -15.56 -5.65
N TRP A 60 10.86 -16.81 -5.19
CA TRP A 60 10.19 -17.16 -3.93
C TRP A 60 10.65 -16.32 -2.74
N GLU A 61 11.93 -15.95 -2.69
CA GLU A 61 12.52 -15.14 -1.61
C GLU A 61 11.83 -13.77 -1.45
N GLN A 62 11.24 -13.24 -2.53
CA GLN A 62 10.55 -11.96 -2.54
C GLN A 62 9.04 -12.09 -2.25
N TRP A 63 8.50 -13.31 -2.20
CA TRP A 63 7.09 -13.53 -1.95
C TRP A 63 6.72 -13.18 -0.51
N PRO A 64 5.51 -12.66 -0.28
CA PRO A 64 4.99 -12.46 1.07
C PRO A 64 4.94 -13.78 1.87
N LYS A 65 5.36 -13.72 3.14
CA LYS A 65 5.47 -14.90 4.03
C LYS A 65 4.36 -15.00 5.08
N ASN A 66 3.54 -13.97 5.18
CA ASN A 66 2.46 -13.84 6.14
C ASN A 66 1.43 -12.82 5.64
N LEU A 67 0.32 -12.68 6.38
CA LEU A 67 -0.77 -11.77 6.01
C LEU A 67 -0.30 -10.31 5.94
N ASP A 68 0.58 -9.85 6.84
CA ASP A 68 1.11 -8.48 6.77
C ASP A 68 1.85 -8.23 5.45
N GLY A 69 2.64 -9.19 4.97
CA GLY A 69 3.27 -9.11 3.66
C GLY A 69 2.26 -9.01 2.51
N ILE A 70 1.13 -9.72 2.60
CA ILE A 70 0.04 -9.63 1.62
C ILE A 70 -0.60 -8.23 1.65
N LEU A 71 -0.84 -7.68 2.84
CA LEU A 71 -1.43 -6.34 3.00
C LEU A 71 -0.49 -5.22 2.56
N VAL A 72 0.81 -5.38 2.80
CA VAL A 72 1.85 -4.46 2.29
C VAL A 72 1.89 -4.53 0.77
N ASN A 73 1.80 -5.73 0.17
CA ASN A 73 1.75 -5.87 -1.29
C ASN A 73 0.52 -5.19 -1.90
N GLU A 74 -0.67 -5.38 -1.32
CA GLU A 74 -1.91 -4.72 -1.77
C GLU A 74 -1.77 -3.19 -1.78
N LEU A 75 -1.12 -2.62 -0.76
CA LEU A 75 -0.81 -1.18 -0.73
C LEU A 75 0.24 -0.82 -1.80
N ASN A 76 1.26 -1.66 -1.96
CA ASN A 76 2.34 -1.40 -2.90
C ASN A 76 1.88 -1.38 -4.35
N GLU A 77 0.95 -2.26 -4.75
CA GLU A 77 0.39 -2.26 -6.10
C GLU A 77 -0.30 -0.92 -6.42
N LEU A 78 -1.06 -0.37 -5.46
CA LEU A 78 -1.63 0.96 -5.60
C LEU A 78 -0.55 2.03 -5.70
N VAL A 79 0.42 2.03 -4.78
CA VAL A 79 1.48 3.05 -4.75
C VAL A 79 2.35 3.00 -6.01
N GLU A 80 2.68 1.82 -6.52
CA GLU A 80 3.47 1.61 -7.73
C GLU A 80 2.81 2.24 -8.95
N VAL A 81 1.50 2.04 -9.12
CA VAL A 81 0.72 2.65 -10.21
C VAL A 81 0.75 4.18 -10.09
N GLU A 82 0.50 4.70 -8.88
CA GLU A 82 0.40 6.14 -8.65
C GLU A 82 1.76 6.87 -8.72
N CYS A 83 2.85 6.20 -8.35
CA CYS A 83 4.21 6.72 -8.51
C CYS A 83 4.58 6.92 -9.99
N HIS A 84 4.05 6.08 -10.88
CA HIS A 84 4.32 6.16 -12.32
C HIS A 84 3.28 6.98 -13.10
N ASN A 85 2.25 7.51 -12.41
CA ASN A 85 1.32 8.46 -13.01
C ASN A 85 2.00 9.82 -13.27
N ALA A 86 1.52 10.53 -14.29
CA ALA A 86 2.06 11.84 -14.70
C ALA A 86 1.98 12.91 -13.58
N ASP A 87 1.03 12.76 -12.64
CA ASP A 87 0.85 13.59 -11.44
C ASP A 87 1.22 12.79 -10.17
N GLY A 88 2.27 11.95 -10.20
CA GLY A 88 2.77 11.13 -9.08
C GLY A 88 3.32 11.91 -7.87
N SER A 89 2.75 13.09 -7.58
CA SER A 89 3.05 13.90 -6.42
C SER A 89 2.59 13.22 -5.12
N ALA A 90 3.25 13.54 -4.01
CA ALA A 90 2.90 12.98 -2.71
C ALA A 90 1.43 13.23 -2.31
N ALA A 91 0.85 14.36 -2.73
CA ALA A 91 -0.55 14.69 -2.47
C ALA A 91 -1.51 13.83 -3.32
N HIS A 92 -1.13 13.53 -4.56
CA HIS A 92 -1.89 12.64 -5.43
C HIS A 92 -1.92 11.22 -4.87
N ILE A 93 -0.76 10.67 -4.51
CA ILE A 93 -0.65 9.34 -3.91
C ILE A 93 -1.42 9.28 -2.59
N ALA A 94 -1.30 10.29 -1.72
CA ALA A 94 -2.08 10.36 -0.48
C ALA A 94 -3.59 10.31 -0.76
N LYS A 95 -4.06 11.04 -1.78
CA LYS A 95 -5.46 11.03 -2.19
C LYS A 95 -5.91 9.65 -2.69
N ALA A 96 -5.11 8.99 -3.51
CA ALA A 96 -5.40 7.65 -4.02
C ALA A 96 -5.49 6.63 -2.88
N VAL A 97 -4.53 6.63 -1.95
CA VAL A 97 -4.51 5.77 -0.75
C VAL A 97 -5.75 5.98 0.12
N LEU A 98 -6.13 7.23 0.40
CA LEU A 98 -7.37 7.51 1.13
C LEU A 98 -8.62 7.11 0.34
N SER A 99 -8.62 7.28 -0.98
CA SER A 99 -9.76 6.90 -1.83
C SER A 99 -9.93 5.38 -1.91
N ALA A 100 -8.84 4.62 -1.82
CA ALA A 100 -8.82 3.17 -1.71
C ALA A 100 -9.25 2.64 -0.32
N GLY A 101 -9.59 3.52 0.62
CA GLY A 101 -10.14 3.14 1.92
C GLY A 101 -9.13 3.00 3.05
N TYR A 102 -7.85 3.31 2.82
CA TYR A 102 -6.85 3.31 3.89
C TYR A 102 -7.10 4.46 4.87
N ARG A 103 -7.10 4.17 6.17
CA ARG A 103 -7.23 5.14 7.25
C ARG A 103 -6.19 4.84 8.32
N LYS A 104 -5.82 5.86 9.09
CA LYS A 104 -4.90 5.68 10.21
C LYS A 104 -5.65 4.96 11.33
N VAL A 105 -5.14 3.82 11.78
CA VAL A 105 -5.76 3.05 12.87
C VAL A 105 -5.69 3.88 14.15
N GLY A 106 -6.82 4.04 14.83
CA GLY A 106 -6.93 4.81 16.09
C GLY A 106 -7.35 6.28 15.94
N GLU A 107 -7.77 6.71 14.74
CA GLU A 107 -8.57 7.93 14.53
C GLU A 107 -10.08 7.63 14.48
#